data_AF-A0AAP0X325-F1
#
_entry.id   AF-A0AAP0X325-F1
#
_cell.length_a   1.000
_cell.length_b   1.000
_cell.length_c   1.000
_cell.angle_alpha   90.00
_cell.angle_beta   90.00
_cell.angle_gamma   90.00
#
_symmetry.space_group_name_H-M   'P 1'
#
loop_
_entity.id
_entity.type
_entity.pdbx_description
1 polymer ?
#
loop_
_entity_poly.entity_id
_entity_poly.type
_entity_poly.pdbx_seq_one_letter_code
_entity_poly.pdbx_strand_id
1 'polypeptide(L)'
;MAMSLPVIATNWSGPTEYLTEENSYLLPVDRMSEVMEGPFKGHLWAEPSVNKLRGLMRHVMSNVEEAKAKGRKAREDMTNKFSPEIVAAIVTDHIQNILNNIS
;
A
#
# COMPACT_ATOMS: atom_id res chain seq x y z
N MET A 1 1.95 9.50 -2.88
CA MET A 1 3.28 8.82 -3.07
C MET A 1 3.94 9.28 -4.36
N ALA A 2 5.27 9.28 -4.45
CA ALA A 2 6.16 9.93 -5.46
C ALA A 2 5.75 11.36 -5.86
N MET A 3 4.62 11.57 -6.51
CA MET A 3 4.08 12.88 -6.91
C MET A 3 3.32 13.63 -5.80
N SER A 4 3.39 13.17 -4.55
CA SER A 4 2.66 13.76 -3.40
C SER A 4 1.13 13.85 -3.56
N LEU A 5 0.53 13.01 -4.39
CA LEU A 5 -0.92 12.94 -4.54
C LEU A 5 -1.55 12.04 -3.47
N PRO A 6 -2.80 12.33 -3.03
CA PRO A 6 -3.56 11.44 -2.15
C PRO A 6 -3.81 10.10 -2.83
N VAL A 7 -3.81 9.02 -2.04
CA VAL A 7 -4.00 7.65 -2.54
C VAL A 7 -5.11 6.95 -1.77
N ILE A 8 -6.04 6.37 -2.52
CA ILE A 8 -6.98 5.37 -2.03
C ILE A 8 -6.54 4.03 -2.62
N ALA A 9 -6.35 3.02 -1.79
CA ALA A 9 -6.03 1.67 -2.25
C ALA A 9 -6.69 0.63 -1.34
N THR A 10 -6.95 -0.56 -1.88
CA THR A 10 -7.46 -1.69 -1.11
C THR A 10 -6.52 -2.01 0.04
N ASN A 11 -7.06 -2.12 1.25
CA ASN A 11 -6.32 -2.46 2.46
C ASN A 11 -6.01 -3.96 2.49
N TRP A 12 -5.21 -4.43 1.53
CA TRP A 12 -4.90 -5.84 1.35
C TRP A 12 -3.59 -6.04 0.61
N SER A 13 -2.80 -7.04 1.01
CA SER A 13 -1.55 -7.47 0.34
C SER A 13 -0.50 -6.36 0.25
N GLY A 14 0.38 -6.39 -0.75
CA GLY A 14 1.54 -5.48 -0.88
C GLY A 14 1.31 -4.01 -0.52
N PRO A 15 0.18 -3.36 -0.91
CA PRO A 15 -0.13 -2.00 -0.45
C PRO A 15 -0.06 -1.78 1.06
N THR A 16 -0.42 -2.76 1.90
CA THR A 16 -0.43 -2.62 3.36
C THR A 16 0.97 -2.52 3.97
N GLU A 17 2.02 -2.82 3.21
CA GLU A 17 3.41 -2.68 3.66
C GLU A 17 3.79 -1.20 3.87
N TYR A 18 3.27 -0.32 3.03
CA TYR A 18 3.71 1.08 2.97
C TYR A 18 2.57 2.09 3.09
N LEU A 19 1.32 1.64 3.04
CA LEU A 19 0.13 2.47 3.27
C LEU A 19 -0.35 2.37 4.71
N THR A 20 -0.56 3.52 5.33
CA THR A 20 -1.10 3.67 6.69
C THR A 20 -2.29 4.62 6.67
N GLU A 21 -3.07 4.64 7.76
CA GLU A 21 -4.12 5.64 7.94
C GLU A 21 -3.57 7.07 7.98
N GLU A 22 -2.30 7.27 8.31
CA GLU A 22 -1.68 8.60 8.35
C GLU A 22 -1.35 9.11 6.94
N ASN A 23 -0.90 8.22 6.05
CA ASN A 23 -0.39 8.59 4.74
C ASN A 23 -1.35 8.29 3.56
N SER A 24 -2.47 7.64 3.83
CA SER A 24 -3.38 7.18 2.77
C SER A 24 -4.84 7.05 3.23
N TYR A 25 -5.68 6.57 2.32
CA TYR A 25 -7.06 6.18 2.58
C TYR A 25 -7.22 4.68 2.30
N LEU A 26 -7.24 3.89 3.37
CA LEU A 26 -7.32 2.44 3.30
C LEU A 26 -8.75 2.01 2.97
N LEU A 27 -8.95 1.44 1.77
CA LEU A 27 -10.25 0.95 1.32
C LEU A 27 -10.51 -0.45 1.88
N PRO A 28 -11.55 -0.65 2.71
CA PRO A 28 -11.85 -1.97 3.26
C PRO A 28 -12.27 -2.98 2.18
N VAL A 29 -12.01 -4.24 2.50
CA VAL A 29 -12.41 -5.42 1.74
C VAL A 29 -13.76 -5.90 2.25
N ASP A 30 -14.74 -6.08 1.36
CA ASP A 30 -16.06 -6.59 1.74
C ASP A 30 -16.06 -8.11 1.88
N ARG A 31 -15.29 -8.81 1.02
CA ARG A 31 -15.17 -10.26 1.02
C ARG A 31 -13.94 -10.73 0.26
N MET A 32 -13.59 -12.00 0.45
CA MET A 32 -12.68 -12.71 -0.44
C MET A 32 -13.50 -13.49 -1.47
N SER A 33 -13.13 -13.45 -2.74
CA SER A 33 -13.76 -14.23 -3.81
C SER A 33 -12.71 -15.11 -4.51
N GLU A 34 -13.08 -16.36 -4.79
CA GLU A 34 -12.21 -17.27 -5.53
C GLU A 34 -12.17 -16.88 -7.01
N VAL A 35 -10.97 -16.87 -7.57
CA VAL A 35 -10.77 -16.71 -9.00
C VAL A 35 -11.16 -18.01 -9.69
N MET A 36 -12.17 -17.96 -10.55
CA MET A 36 -12.74 -19.17 -11.17
C MET A 36 -11.99 -19.62 -12.42
N GLU A 37 -11.22 -18.73 -13.05
CA GLU A 37 -10.63 -18.93 -14.38
C GLU A 37 -9.25 -18.26 -14.53
N GLY A 38 -8.50 -18.68 -15.55
CA GLY A 38 -7.19 -18.11 -15.87
C GLY A 38 -6.03 -18.62 -14.98
N PRO A 39 -4.85 -18.00 -15.07
CA PRO A 39 -3.62 -18.47 -14.43
C PRO A 39 -3.64 -18.41 -12.90
N PHE A 40 -4.61 -17.70 -12.31
CA PHE A 40 -4.77 -17.57 -10.86
C PHE A 40 -5.98 -18.35 -10.34
N LYS A 41 -6.53 -19.28 -11.12
CA LYS A 41 -7.69 -20.09 -10.68
C LYS A 41 -7.41 -20.75 -9.32
N GLY A 42 -8.38 -20.65 -8.40
CA GLY A 42 -8.26 -21.13 -7.02
C GLY A 42 -7.65 -20.13 -6.04
N HIS A 43 -7.12 -18.99 -6.51
CA HIS A 43 -6.64 -17.93 -5.63
C HIS A 43 -7.82 -17.15 -5.05
N LEU A 44 -7.64 -16.62 -3.84
CA LEU A 44 -8.59 -15.71 -3.21
C LEU A 44 -8.21 -14.26 -3.46
N TRP A 45 -9.12 -13.49 -4.05
CA TRP A 45 -8.96 -12.06 -4.29
C TRP A 45 -9.81 -11.23 -3.33
N ALA A 46 -9.23 -10.14 -2.84
CA ALA A 46 -9.89 -9.20 -1.96
C ALA A 46 -10.83 -8.29 -2.77
N GLU A 47 -12.13 -8.46 -2.57
CA GLU A 47 -13.15 -7.63 -3.21
C GLU A 47 -13.30 -6.29 -2.48
N PRO A 48 -12.97 -5.16 -3.12
CA PRO A 48 -13.05 -3.85 -2.47
C PRO A 48 -14.49 -3.40 -2.28
N SER A 49 -14.73 -2.66 -1.20
CA SER A 49 -16.06 -2.13 -0.90
C SER A 49 -16.45 -0.96 -1.80
N VAL A 50 -17.38 -1.17 -2.74
CA VAL A 50 -17.86 -0.12 -3.65
C VAL A 50 -18.49 1.05 -2.90
N ASN A 51 -19.30 0.77 -1.88
CA ASN A 51 -19.96 1.81 -1.10
C ASN A 51 -18.97 2.67 -0.31
N LYS A 52 -17.94 2.04 0.30
CA LYS A 52 -16.91 2.77 1.03
C LYS A 52 -15.99 3.52 0.10
N LEU A 53 -15.64 2.97 -1.07
CA LEU A 53 -14.87 3.69 -2.09
C LEU A 53 -15.55 4.99 -2.51
N ARG A 54 -16.85 4.94 -2.80
CA ARG A 54 -17.64 6.14 -3.13
C ARG A 54 -17.64 7.17 -1.98
N GLY A 55 -17.63 6.70 -0.74
CA GLY A 55 -17.48 7.56 0.44
C GLY A 55 -16.11 8.25 0.47
N LEU A 56 -15.03 7.46 0.34
CA LEU A 56 -13.65 7.96 0.34
C LEU A 56 -13.39 8.95 -0.79
N MET A 57 -13.85 8.67 -2.02
CA MET A 57 -13.67 9.59 -3.15
C MET A 57 -14.33 10.95 -2.89
N ARG A 58 -15.53 10.97 -2.30
CA ARG A 58 -16.19 12.23 -1.91
C ARG A 58 -15.47 12.91 -0.75
N HIS A 59 -15.03 12.15 0.25
CA HIS A 59 -14.25 12.67 1.38
C HIS A 59 -12.99 13.39 0.91
N VAL A 60 -12.23 12.80 -0.01
CA VAL A 60 -11.02 13.41 -0.59
C VAL A 60 -11.33 14.75 -1.27
N MET A 61 -12.41 14.81 -2.05
CA MET A 61 -12.81 16.03 -2.75
C MET A 61 -13.37 17.11 -1.82
N SER A 62 -14.03 16.71 -0.73
CA SER A 62 -14.56 17.64 0.27
C SER A 62 -13.50 18.13 1.26
N ASN A 63 -12.39 17.40 1.43
CA ASN A 63 -11.35 17.68 2.43
C ASN A 63 -9.97 17.79 1.76
N VAL A 64 -9.85 18.69 0.78
CA VAL A 64 -8.65 18.81 -0.08
C VAL A 64 -7.36 19.05 0.71
N GLU A 65 -7.39 19.81 1.79
CA GLU A 65 -6.19 20.09 2.59
C GLU A 65 -5.70 18.86 3.37
N GLU A 66 -6.62 18.06 3.91
CA GLU A 66 -6.29 16.75 4.50
C GLU A 66 -5.68 15.82 3.44
N ALA A 67 -6.30 15.76 2.25
CA ALA A 67 -5.83 14.93 1.16
C ALA A 67 -4.42 15.33 0.69
N LYS A 68 -4.13 16.63 0.58
CA LYS A 68 -2.79 17.15 0.29
C LYS A 68 -1.79 16.80 1.39
N ALA A 69 -2.20 16.91 2.66
CA ALA A 69 -1.33 16.57 3.80
C ALA A 69 -0.95 15.09 3.79
N LYS A 70 -1.92 14.19 3.61
CA LYS A 70 -1.69 12.75 3.41
C LYS A 70 -0.78 12.47 2.22
N GLY A 71 -1.01 13.15 1.08
CA GLY A 71 -0.17 13.02 -0.11
C GLY A 71 1.30 13.39 0.13
N ARG A 72 1.56 14.49 0.85
CA ARG A 72 2.92 14.89 1.27
C ARG A 72 3.55 13.87 2.21
N LYS A 73 2.81 13.45 3.25
CA LYS A 73 3.27 12.43 4.21
C LYS A 73 3.62 11.12 3.49
N ALA A 74 2.81 10.71 2.53
CA ALA A 74 3.09 9.53 1.72
C ALA A 74 4.37 9.66 0.88
N ARG A 75 4.68 10.84 0.34
CA ARG A 75 5.95 11.03 -0.37
C ARG A 75 7.13 10.96 0.59
N GLU A 76 7.02 11.63 1.74
CA GLU A 76 8.03 11.61 2.78
C GLU A 76 8.33 10.17 3.24
N ASP A 77 7.29 9.39 3.55
CA ASP A 77 7.45 7.99 3.96
C ASP A 77 8.14 7.16 2.86
N MET A 78 7.79 7.35 1.57
CA MET A 78 8.47 6.63 0.49
C MET A 78 9.95 6.97 0.42
N THR A 79 10.31 8.26 0.50
CA THR A 79 11.70 8.69 0.45
C THR A 79 12.50 8.21 1.67
N ASN A 80 11.89 8.24 2.86
CA ASN A 80 12.60 7.98 4.11
C ASN A 80 12.61 6.51 4.53
N LYS A 81 11.80 5.64 3.90
CA LYS A 81 11.67 4.23 4.31
C LYS A 81 11.71 3.23 3.15
N PHE A 82 11.38 3.66 1.93
CA PHE A 82 11.19 2.74 0.80
C PHE A 82 11.93 3.19 -0.47
N SER A 83 12.93 4.07 -0.34
CA SER A 83 13.78 4.44 -1.47
C SER A 83 14.61 3.22 -1.92
N PRO A 84 15.06 3.18 -3.19
CA PRO A 84 15.90 2.09 -3.67
C PRO A 84 17.12 1.84 -2.78
N GLU A 85 17.74 2.90 -2.26
CA GLU A 85 18.91 2.82 -1.40
C GLU A 85 18.57 2.14 -0.06
N ILE A 86 17.44 2.49 0.56
CA ILE A 86 16.99 1.91 1.83
C ILE A 86 16.64 0.42 1.64
N VAL A 87 15.88 0.10 0.59
CA VAL A 87 15.49 -1.28 0.30
C VAL A 87 16.72 -2.13 -0.06
N ALA A 88 17.66 -1.59 -0.83
CA ALA A 88 18.91 -2.27 -1.15
C ALA A 88 19.70 -2.62 0.12
N ALA A 89 19.81 -1.70 1.07
CA ALA A 89 20.47 -1.95 2.34
C ALA A 89 19.81 -3.10 3.11
N ILE A 90 18.47 -3.10 3.24
CA ILE A 90 17.72 -4.18 3.90
C ILE A 90 18.01 -5.54 3.26
N VAL A 91 17.99 -5.61 1.93
CA VAL A 91 18.25 -6.86 1.19
C VAL A 91 19.70 -7.31 1.36
N THR A 92 20.67 -6.40 1.24
CA THR A 92 22.09 -6.71 1.42
C THR A 92 22.39 -7.19 2.83
N ASP A 93 21.85 -6.55 3.85
CA ASP A 93 22.00 -6.96 5.25
C ASP A 93 21.44 -8.36 5.48
N HIS A 94 20.29 -8.67 4.87
CA HIS A 94 19.70 -10.00 4.97
C HIS A 94 20.55 -11.08 4.29
N ILE A 95 21.09 -10.78 3.09
CA ILE A 95 22.01 -11.69 2.40
C ILE A 95 23.26 -11.94 3.24
N GLN A 96 23.86 -10.88 3.81
CA GLN A 96 25.05 -11.02 4.65
C GLN A 96 24.78 -11.86 5.90
N ASN A 97 23.62 -11.68 6.53
CA ASN A 97 23.20 -12.51 7.66
C ASN A 97 23.10 -13.99 7.27
N ILE A 98 22.50 -14.30 6.12
CA ILE A 98 22.43 -15.68 5.62
C ILE A 98 23.83 -16.27 5.41
N LEU A 99 24.74 -15.52 4.76
CA LEU A 99 26.10 -15.98 4.50
C LEU A 99 26.90 -16.24 5.79
N ASN A 100 26.73 -15.39 6.81
CA ASN A 100 27.39 -15.54 8.10
C ASN A 100 26.87 -16.75 8.90
N ASN A 101 25.60 -17.13 8.72
CA ASN A 101 25.02 -18.29 9.42
C ASN A 101 25.28 -19.63 8.72
N ILE A 102 25.83 -19.61 7.51
CA ILE A 102 26.20 -20.81 6.72
C ILE A 102 27.71 -21.11 6.84
N SER A 103 28.52 -20.13 7.24
CA SER A 103 29.97 -20.27 7.44
C SER A 103 30.30 -20.75 8.86
#